data_AF-K1XWX0-F1
#
_entry.id   AF-K1XWX0-F1
#
_cell.length_a   1.000
_cell.length_b   1.000
_cell.length_c   1.000
_cell.angle_alpha   90.00
_cell.angle_beta   90.00
_cell.angle_gamma   90.00
#
_symmetry.space_group_name_H-M   'P 1'
#
loop_
_entity.id
_entity.type
_entity.pdbx_description
1 polymer ?
#
loop_
_entity_poly.entity_id
_entity_poly.type
_entity_poly.pdbx_seq_one_letter_code
_entity_poly.pdbx_strand_id
1 'polypeptide(L)' 'MIVYAIKTDTESNEKLILRYKKMFFQTRVANKLRNERYATRDISKRKLREKAIVRQVYRDLNKKAQG' A
#
# COMPACT_ATOMS: atom_id res chain seq x y z
N MET A 1 -8.89 -12.81 -1.51
CA MET A 1 -8.31 -12.65 -2.87
C MET A 1 -6.88 -13.12 -2.81
N ILE A 2 -6.58 -14.25 -3.46
CA ILE A 2 -5.26 -14.87 -3.44
C ILE A 2 -4.51 -14.34 -4.66
N VAL A 3 -3.39 -13.65 -4.42
CA VAL A 3 -2.49 -13.18 -5.48
C VAL A 3 -1.51 -14.31 -5.77
N TYR A 4 -1.29 -14.61 -7.06
CA TYR A 4 -0.23 -15.52 -7.49
C TYR A 4 0.51 -14.92 -8.68
N ALA A 5 1.78 -15.27 -8.84
CA ALA A 5 2.61 -14.83 -9.95
C ALA A 5 3.32 -16.04 -10.55
N ILE A 6 3.22 -16.19 -11.86
CA ILE A 6 3.91 -17.24 -12.62
C ILE A 6 5.16 -16.62 -13.26
N LYS A 7 6.29 -17.32 -13.14
CA LYS A 7 7.56 -16.91 -13.75
C LYS A 7 7.46 -16.99 -15.27
N THR A 8 7.93 -15.94 -15.95
CA THR A 8 8.12 -15.96 -17.41
C THR A 8 9.59 -16.18 -17.74
N ASP A 9 9.89 -16.79 -18.89
CA ASP A 9 11.27 -17.15 -19.27
C ASP A 9 12.24 -15.97 -19.35
N THR A 10 11.72 -14.77 -19.59
CA THR A 10 12.49 -13.52 -19.70
C THR A 10 12.68 -12.79 -18.35
N GLU A 11 12.12 -13.31 -17.26
CA GLU A 11 12.14 -12.66 -15.95
C GLU A 11 13.13 -13.31 -14.98
N SER A 12 13.96 -12.49 -14.33
CA SER A 12 14.81 -12.95 -13.22
C SER A 12 13.96 -13.23 -11.97
N ASN A 13 14.47 -14.11 -11.10
CA ASN A 13 13.76 -14.45 -9.85
C ASN A 13 13.48 -13.21 -8.98
N GLU A 14 14.40 -12.25 -8.93
CA GLU A 14 14.22 -11.00 -8.18
C GLU A 14 13.08 -10.14 -8.73
N LYS A 15 12.98 -10.02 -10.06
CA LYS A 15 11.90 -9.30 -10.73
C LYS A 15 10.54 -9.94 -10.43
N LEU A 16 10.45 -11.27 -10.45
CA LEU A 16 9.24 -12.00 -10.10
C LEU A 16 8.79 -11.71 -8.65
N ILE A 17 9.73 -11.73 -7.70
CA ILE A 17 9.45 -11.43 -6.29
C ILE A 17 8.97 -9.99 -6.13
N LEU A 18 9.61 -9.03 -6.79
CA LEU A 18 9.20 -7.62 -6.77
C LEU A 18 7.80 -7.43 -7.36
N ARG A 19 7.49 -8.11 -8.47
CA ARG A 19 6.17 -8.09 -9.12
C ARG A 19 5.11 -8.67 -8.21
N TYR A 20 5.35 -9.83 -7.61
CA TYR A 20 4.46 -10.44 -6.63
C TYR A 20 4.20 -9.50 -5.45
N LYS A 21 5.26 -8.92 -4.86
CA LYS A 21 5.15 -7.95 -3.76
C LYS A 21 4.28 -6.76 -4.17
N LYS A 22 4.51 -6.18 -5.36
CA LYS A 22 3.72 -5.06 -5.88
C LYS A 22 2.24 -5.43 -5.99
N MET A 23 1.91 -6.57 -6.59
CA MET A 23 0.54 -7.06 -6.72
C MET A 23 -0.11 -7.29 -5.34
N PHE A 24 0.61 -7.93 -4.41
CA PHE A 24 0.13 -8.14 -3.06
C PHE A 24 -0.16 -6.82 -2.33
N PHE A 25 0.76 -5.84 -2.37
CA PHE A 25 0.55 -4.55 -1.72
C PHE A 25 -0.59 -3.73 -2.34
N GLN A 26 -0.85 -3.89 -3.65
CA GLN A 26 -2.00 -3.27 -4.31
C GLN A 26 -3.35 -3.76 -3.77
N THR A 27 -3.45 -5.02 -3.31
CA THR A 27 -4.68 -5.54 -2.71
C THR A 27 -5.06 -4.88 -1.38
N ARG A 28 -4.10 -4.20 -0.73
CA ARG A 28 -4.25 -3.59 0.62
C ARG A 28 -4.63 -4.58 1.73
N VAL A 29 -4.59 -5.89 1.48
CA VAL A 29 -4.96 -6.94 2.45
C VAL A 29 -4.11 -6.85 3.71
N ALA A 30 -2.80 -6.64 3.59
CA ALA A 30 -1.93 -6.48 4.74
C ALA A 30 -2.32 -5.29 5.64
N ASN A 31 -2.77 -4.18 5.04
CA ASN A 31 -3.23 -3.02 5.80
C ASN A 31 -4.57 -3.29 6.46
N LYS A 32 -5.48 -3.99 5.77
CA LYS A 32 -6.77 -4.41 6.32
C LYS A 32 -6.57 -5.29 7.56
N LEU A 33 -5.79 -6.37 7.43
CA LEU A 33 -5.49 -7.28 8.55
C LEU A 33 -4.84 -6.56 9.73
N ARG A 34 -3.91 -5.64 9.47
CA ARG A 34 -3.28 -4.85 10.53
C ARG A 34 -4.28 -3.94 11.27
N ASN A 35 -5.21 -3.33 10.54
CA ASN A 35 -6.24 -2.47 11.14
C ASN A 35 -7.28 -3.28 11.93
N GLU A 36 -7.60 -4.48 11.47
CA GLU A 36 -8.54 -5.41 12.12
C GLU A 36 -7.92 -6.12 13.33
N ARG A 37 -6.59 -6.04 13.53
CA ARG A 37 -5.88 -6.68 14.65
C ARG A 37 -6.43 -6.28 16.03
N TYR A 38 -6.91 -5.06 16.18
CA TYR A 38 -7.44 -4.55 17.45
C TYR A 38 -8.88 -4.07 17.27
N ALA A 39 -9.74 -4.35 18.25
CA ALA A 39 -11.10 -3.81 18.27
C ALA A 39 -11.05 -2.29 18.49
N THR A 40 -11.20 -1.53 17.40
CA THR A 40 -11.21 -0.07 17.42
C THR A 40 -12.50 0.43 16.77
N ARG A 41 -13.03 1.58 17.24
CA ARG A 41 -14.20 2.20 16.63
C ARG A 41 -13.87 2.69 15.23
N ASP A 42 -14.85 2.57 14.33
CA ASP A 42 -14.73 3.08 12.98
C ASP A 42 -14.43 4.59 12.98
N ILE A 43 -13.46 4.98 12.16
CA ILE A 43 -13.07 6.37 11.99
C ILE A 43 -14.16 7.12 11.21
N SER A 44 -14.54 8.30 11.70
CA SER A 44 -15.48 9.15 10.97
C SER A 44 -14.94 9.60 9.61
N LYS A 45 -15.83 9.76 8.63
CA LYS A 45 -15.47 10.24 7.27
C LYS A 45 -14.67 11.54 7.30
N ARG A 46 -14.94 12.45 8.25
CA ARG A 46 -14.19 13.70 8.43
C ARG A 46 -12.73 13.43 8.79
N LYS A 47 -12.48 12.63 9.84
CA LYS A 47 -11.12 12.28 10.28
C LYS A 47 -10.34 11.51 9.21
N LEU A 48 -11.02 10.68 8.41
CA LEU A 48 -10.39 9.99 7.28
C LEU A 48 -9.84 10.98 6.24
N ARG A 49 -10.62 12.02 5.91
CA ARG A 49 -10.22 13.07 4.96
C ARG A 49 -9.07 13.92 5.50
N GLU A 50 -9.16 14.36 6.75
CA GLU A 50 -8.08 15.12 7.41
C GLU A 50 -6.75 14.34 7.34
N LYS A 51 -6.76 13.05 7.70
CA LYS A 51 -5.58 12.19 7.57
C LYS A 51 -5.05 12.09 6.14
N ALA A 52 -5.93 12.03 5.15
CA ALA A 52 -5.54 11.96 3.75
C ALA A 52 -4.87 13.26 3.26
N ILE A 53 -5.44 14.41 3.64
CA ILE A 53 -4.90 15.74 3.31
C ILE A 53 -3.51 15.91 3.91
N VAL A 54 -3.35 15.64 5.20
CA VAL A 54 -2.05 15.76 5.89
C VAL A 54 -1.00 14.87 5.24
N ARG A 55 -1.34 13.61 4.91
CA ARG A 55 -0.42 12.70 4.20
C ARG A 55 -0.03 13.24 2.82
N GLN A 56 -0.95 13.86 2.09
CA GLN A 56 -0.66 14.43 0.78
C GLN A 56 0.31 15.61 0.89
N VAL A 57 0.09 16.50 1.87
CA VAL A 57 1.02 17.62 2.16
C VAL A 57 2.44 17.12 2.37
N TYR A 58 2.65 16.10 3.20
CA TYR A 58 3.99 15.54 3.41
C TYR A 58 4.58 14.89 2.16
N ARG A 59 3.76 14.24 1.32
CA ARG A 59 4.22 13.68 0.04
C ARG A 59 4.67 14.76 -0.92
N ASP A 60 3.92 15.85 -1.00
CA ASP A 60 4.21 16.97 -1.88
C ASP A 60 5.48 17.70 -1.41
N LEU A 61 5.66 17.88 -0.10
CA LEU A 61 6.90 18.43 0.49
C LEU A 61 8.11 17.57 0.15
N ASN A 62 8.03 16.25 0.36
CA ASN A 62 9.12 15.34 0.01
C ASN A 62 9.44 15.36 -1.49
N LYS A 63 8.42 15.49 -2.34
CA LYS A 63 8.63 15.60 -3.80
C LYS A 63 9.32 16.90 -4.18
N LYS A 64 8.99 18.02 -3.51
CA LYS A 64 9.67 19.31 -3.72
C LYS A 64 11.12 19.30 -3.24
N ALA A 65 11.47 18.54 -2.20
CA ALA A 65 12.84 18.42 -1.72
C ALA A 65 13.74 17.53 -2.60
N GLN A 66 13.15 16.72 -3.48
CA GLN A 66 13.86 15.82 -4.40
C GLN A 66 14.04 16.38 -5.82
N GLY A 67 13.39 17.51 -6.13
CA GLY A 67 13.54 18.23 -7.40
C GLY A 67 14.41 19.46 -7.22
#